data_AF-A0AAE2Q2S1-F1
#
_entry.id   AF-A0AAE2Q2S1-F1
#
_cell.length_a   1.000
_cell.length_b   1.000
_cell.length_c   1.000
_cell.angle_alpha   90.00
_cell.angle_beta   90.00
_cell.angle_gamma   90.00
#
_symmetry.space_group_name_H-M   'P 1'
#
loop_
_entity.id
_entity.type
_entity.pdbx_description
1 polymer ?
#
loop_
_entity_poly.entity_id
_entity_poly.type
_entity_poly.pdbx_seq_one_letter_code
_entity_poly.pdbx_strand_id
1 'polypeptide(L)'
;MNDTPLHLALIGDYNPDVIAHQAIPVALQQAAHALRLSVEVRWLGTDTITSTASLHGFDGFWCVPASPYRDTEGALRAVQFAREQRRPFLGTCGGFQHAVLEYARNVLGWADAQHGELVPDAKRAVITPLSCALVEASDTVRLEPNTLITQAYGSLDIHEGYRCSFGINPEFAHALLDGEMIPSGHNAAGELRAMELLNHPFFVATLFQPERAALKGTTPPLAIALLKACREASA
;
A
#
# COMPACT_ATOMS: atom_id res chain seq x y z
N MET A 1 -16.73 13.42 -24.23
CA MET A 1 -16.89 12.68 -22.95
C MET A 1 -16.17 13.53 -21.93
N ASN A 2 -16.81 13.87 -20.81
CA ASN A 2 -16.23 14.79 -19.83
C ASN A 2 -14.93 14.19 -19.29
N ASP A 3 -13.81 14.80 -19.69
CA ASP A 3 -12.44 14.37 -19.38
C ASP A 3 -12.04 14.93 -18.01
N THR A 4 -12.88 14.67 -16.99
CA THR A 4 -12.59 15.11 -15.63
C THR A 4 -11.42 14.28 -15.12
N PRO A 5 -10.30 14.92 -14.72
CA PRO A 5 -9.13 14.19 -14.24
C PRO A 5 -9.47 13.42 -12.96
N LEU A 6 -8.89 12.22 -12.82
CA LEU A 6 -8.87 11.50 -11.55
C LEU A 6 -7.84 12.15 -10.64
N HIS A 7 -8.21 12.43 -9.39
CA HIS A 7 -7.30 12.99 -8.40
C HIS A 7 -6.78 11.87 -7.50
N LEU A 8 -5.47 11.63 -7.52
CA LEU A 8 -4.81 10.63 -6.68
C LEU A 8 -3.94 11.28 -5.62
N ALA A 9 -4.09 10.85 -4.36
CA ALA A 9 -3.23 11.28 -3.27
C ALA A 9 -2.08 10.27 -3.03
N LEU A 10 -0.85 10.76 -2.99
CA LEU A 10 0.31 10.01 -2.50
C LEU A 10 0.55 10.36 -1.04
N ILE A 11 0.40 9.36 -0.15
CA ILE A 11 0.49 9.55 1.30
C ILE A 11 1.88 9.08 1.76
N GLY A 12 2.69 10.03 2.21
CA GLY A 12 4.05 9.77 2.72
C GLY A 12 4.90 11.03 2.69
N ASP A 13 6.12 10.96 3.19
CA ASP A 13 7.02 12.11 3.26
C ASP A 13 7.97 12.10 2.07
N TYR A 14 7.69 12.94 1.07
CA TYR A 14 8.46 12.95 -0.17
C TYR A 14 9.95 13.16 0.10
N ASN A 15 10.76 12.36 -0.56
CA ASN A 15 12.21 12.42 -0.48
C ASN A 15 12.77 12.06 -1.86
N PRO A 16 13.50 12.98 -2.53
CA PRO A 16 14.04 12.75 -3.86
C PRO A 16 15.10 11.64 -3.88
N ASP A 17 15.74 11.32 -2.75
CA ASP A 17 16.77 10.26 -2.67
C ASP A 17 16.15 8.85 -2.57
N VAL A 18 14.83 8.75 -2.38
CA VAL A 18 14.12 7.47 -2.33
C VAL A 18 13.73 7.05 -3.74
N ILE A 19 14.32 5.97 -4.24
CA ILE A 19 14.06 5.42 -5.58
C ILE A 19 12.56 5.19 -5.83
N ALA A 20 11.83 4.66 -4.85
CA ALA A 20 10.38 4.46 -4.98
C ALA A 20 9.62 5.78 -5.21
N HIS A 21 10.02 6.87 -4.54
CA HIS A 21 9.39 8.18 -4.70
C HIS A 21 9.66 8.80 -6.08
N GLN A 22 10.80 8.48 -6.69
CA GLN A 22 11.06 8.82 -8.10
C GLN A 22 10.24 7.95 -9.05
N ALA A 23 10.03 6.67 -8.70
CA ALA A 23 9.38 5.69 -9.55
C ALA A 23 7.85 5.83 -9.61
N ILE A 24 7.20 6.20 -8.50
CA ILE A 24 5.73 6.28 -8.40
C ILE A 24 5.11 7.24 -9.43
N PRO A 25 5.59 8.49 -9.61
CA PRO A 25 5.07 9.37 -10.66
C PRO A 25 5.19 8.77 -12.06
N VAL A 26 6.30 8.09 -12.36
CA VAL A 26 6.53 7.41 -13.64
C VAL A 26 5.56 6.23 -13.80
N ALA A 27 5.35 5.44 -12.74
CA ALA A 27 4.41 4.32 -12.74
C ALA A 27 2.97 4.79 -13.02
N LEU A 28 2.54 5.87 -12.37
CA LEU A 28 1.21 6.46 -12.57
C LEU A 28 1.06 7.05 -13.97
N GLN A 29 2.08 7.73 -14.49
CA GLN A 29 2.07 8.26 -15.86
C GLN A 29 1.92 7.12 -16.89
N GLN A 30 2.70 6.04 -16.74
CA GLN A 30 2.62 4.87 -17.61
C GLN A 30 1.24 4.20 -17.54
N ALA A 31 0.70 4.02 -16.32
CA ALA A 31 -0.63 3.44 -16.11
C ALA A 31 -1.75 4.32 -16.69
N ALA A 32 -1.69 5.64 -16.47
CA ALA A 32 -2.63 6.60 -17.03
C ALA A 32 -2.61 6.59 -18.56
N HIS A 33 -1.42 6.55 -19.17
CA HIS A 33 -1.27 6.41 -20.62
C HIS A 33 -1.87 5.09 -21.14
N ALA A 34 -1.58 3.97 -20.48
CA ALA A 34 -2.12 2.66 -20.86
C ALA A 34 -3.66 2.63 -20.81
N LEU A 35 -4.27 3.36 -19.88
CA LEU A 35 -5.72 3.44 -19.69
C LEU A 35 -6.39 4.60 -20.44
N ARG A 36 -5.60 5.50 -21.06
CA ARG A 36 -6.06 6.76 -21.66
C ARG A 36 -6.86 7.62 -20.68
N LEU A 37 -6.32 7.81 -19.48
CA LEU A 37 -6.92 8.63 -18.42
C LEU A 37 -6.10 9.89 -18.16
N SER A 38 -6.80 10.98 -17.83
CA SER A 38 -6.20 12.15 -17.20
C SER A 38 -6.13 11.93 -15.70
N VAL A 39 -4.94 12.05 -15.10
CA VAL A 39 -4.71 11.82 -13.67
C VAL A 39 -3.89 12.97 -13.10
N GLU A 40 -4.44 13.62 -12.08
CA GLU A 40 -3.76 14.62 -11.27
C GLU A 40 -3.28 13.98 -9.97
N VAL A 41 -1.97 14.03 -9.74
CA VAL A 41 -1.34 13.40 -8.58
C VAL A 41 -0.90 14.47 -7.60
N ARG A 42 -1.28 14.33 -6.33
CA ARG A 42 -0.85 15.23 -5.26
C ARG A 42 -0.15 14.46 -4.15
N TRP A 43 1.06 14.90 -3.82
CA TRP A 43 1.78 14.39 -2.67
C TRP A 43 1.30 15.08 -1.39
N LEU A 44 0.94 14.29 -0.38
CA LEU A 44 0.52 14.73 0.94
C LEU A 44 1.52 14.23 1.97
N GLY A 45 2.32 15.16 2.51
CA GLY A 45 3.17 14.89 3.67
C GLY A 45 2.33 14.45 4.85
N THR A 46 2.77 13.45 5.61
CA THR A 46 1.94 12.83 6.63
C THR A 46 1.54 13.81 7.73
N ASP A 47 2.46 14.71 8.10
CA ASP A 47 2.29 15.82 9.02
C ASP A 47 1.25 16.88 8.58
N THR A 48 0.89 16.91 7.30
CA THR A 48 -0.12 17.85 6.76
C THR A 48 -1.54 17.32 6.86
N ILE A 49 -1.72 16.01 7.12
CA ILE A 49 -3.02 15.34 7.12
C ILE A 49 -3.62 15.41 8.52
N THR A 50 -3.98 16.60 9.00
CA THR A 50 -4.50 16.80 10.36
C THR A 50 -6.00 16.50 10.50
N SER A 51 -6.72 16.39 9.38
CA SER A 51 -8.14 16.03 9.33
C SER A 51 -8.47 15.31 8.02
N THR A 52 -9.65 14.68 7.95
CA THR A 52 -10.14 13.99 6.74
C THR A 52 -10.73 14.93 5.69
N ALA A 53 -10.98 16.20 6.03
CA ALA A 53 -11.65 17.16 5.15
C ALA A 53 -10.93 17.33 3.81
N SER A 54 -9.59 17.38 3.83
CA SER A 54 -8.77 17.50 2.63
C SER A 54 -8.72 16.22 1.77
N LEU A 55 -9.15 15.08 2.30
CA LEU A 55 -9.08 13.79 1.63
C LEU A 55 -10.30 13.52 0.72
N HIS A 56 -11.42 14.20 0.94
CA HIS A 56 -12.65 13.98 0.17
C HIS A 56 -12.53 14.33 -1.32
N GLY A 57 -11.56 15.17 -1.70
CA GLY A 57 -11.31 15.55 -3.08
C GLY A 57 -10.52 14.54 -3.92
N PHE A 58 -10.14 13.39 -3.33
CA PHE A 58 -9.37 12.37 -4.04
C PHE A 58 -10.22 11.13 -4.36
N ASP A 59 -9.96 10.58 -5.54
CA ASP A 59 -10.62 9.39 -6.06
C ASP A 59 -9.90 8.10 -5.62
N GLY A 60 -8.65 8.20 -5.20
CA GLY A 60 -7.90 7.10 -4.61
C GLY A 60 -6.59 7.54 -3.94
N PHE A 61 -5.97 6.59 -3.27
CA PHE A 61 -4.85 6.80 -2.38
C PHE A 61 -3.75 5.78 -2.61
N TRP A 62 -2.51 6.24 -2.63
CA TRP A 62 -1.33 5.37 -2.56
C TRP A 62 -0.49 5.78 -1.36
N CYS A 63 -0.45 4.95 -0.32
CA CYS A 63 0.47 5.11 0.81
C CYS A 63 1.84 4.53 0.45
N VAL A 64 2.84 5.39 0.36
CA VAL A 64 4.10 5.12 -0.35
C VAL A 64 5.17 4.56 0.59
N PRO A 65 6.31 4.05 0.08
CA PRO A 65 7.39 3.57 0.93
C PRO A 65 8.09 4.66 1.77
N ALA A 66 9.18 4.26 2.44
CA ALA A 66 10.03 5.12 3.28
C ALA A 66 9.38 5.60 4.58
N SER A 67 8.78 4.65 5.32
CA SER A 67 8.67 4.77 6.78
C SER A 67 10.07 4.76 7.45
N PRO A 68 10.23 5.33 8.65
CA PRO A 68 9.19 5.94 9.48
C PRO A 68 8.71 7.28 8.92
N TYR A 69 7.41 7.50 8.95
CA TYR A 69 6.82 8.78 8.55
C TYR A 69 7.01 9.85 9.63
N ARG A 70 6.98 11.12 9.23
CA ARG A 70 7.05 12.27 10.15
C ARG A 70 5.86 12.31 11.11
N ASP A 71 4.68 11.91 10.65
CA ASP A 71 3.49 11.74 11.47
C ASP A 71 2.77 10.42 11.15
N THR A 72 2.93 9.42 12.02
CA THR A 72 2.23 8.13 11.90
C THR A 72 0.71 8.30 11.93
N GLU A 73 0.17 9.18 12.77
CA GLU A 73 -1.28 9.36 12.88
C GLU A 73 -1.86 10.01 11.62
N GLY A 74 -1.11 10.90 10.98
CA GLY A 74 -1.39 11.43 9.65
C GLY A 74 -1.57 10.35 8.59
N ALA A 75 -0.63 9.39 8.54
CA ALA A 75 -0.71 8.25 7.64
C ALA A 75 -1.90 7.33 7.97
N LEU A 76 -2.06 6.94 9.24
CA LEU A 76 -3.16 6.09 9.69
C LEU A 76 -4.53 6.71 9.38
N ARG A 77 -4.69 8.02 9.56
CA ARG A 77 -5.91 8.76 9.22
C ARG A 77 -6.24 8.66 7.74
N ALA A 78 -5.25 8.74 6.85
CA ALA A 78 -5.47 8.60 5.41
C ALA A 78 -5.85 7.16 5.02
N VAL A 79 -5.18 6.15 5.62
CA VAL A 79 -5.51 4.74 5.38
C VAL A 79 -6.92 4.42 5.89
N GLN A 80 -7.26 4.85 7.10
CA GLN A 80 -8.59 4.69 7.69
C GLN A 80 -9.66 5.34 6.82
N PHE A 81 -9.41 6.58 6.38
CA PHE A 81 -10.32 7.29 5.48
C PHE A 81 -10.57 6.49 4.20
N ALA A 82 -9.50 5.99 3.56
CA ALA A 82 -9.64 5.22 2.35
C ALA A 82 -10.48 3.94 2.59
N ARG A 83 -10.19 3.20 3.66
CA ARG A 83 -10.92 1.99 4.07
C ARG A 83 -12.41 2.26 4.32
N GLU A 84 -12.72 3.26 5.14
CA GLU A 84 -14.09 3.52 5.60
C GLU A 84 -14.94 4.22 4.54
N GLN A 85 -14.34 5.10 3.74
CA GLN A 85 -15.02 5.77 2.62
C GLN A 85 -14.99 4.93 1.34
N ARG A 86 -14.48 3.70 1.40
CA ARG A 86 -14.39 2.75 0.28
C ARG A 86 -13.66 3.34 -0.92
N ARG A 87 -12.65 4.17 -0.68
CA ARG A 87 -11.82 4.80 -1.72
C ARG A 87 -10.67 3.87 -2.09
N PRO A 88 -10.46 3.56 -3.38
CA PRO A 88 -9.35 2.73 -3.85
C PRO A 88 -8.01 3.07 -3.17
N PHE A 89 -7.36 2.06 -2.60
CA PHE A 89 -6.16 2.19 -1.80
C PHE A 89 -5.07 1.20 -2.24
N LEU A 90 -3.85 1.71 -2.36
CA LEU A 90 -2.63 0.92 -2.53
C LEU A 90 -1.61 1.29 -1.44
N GLY A 91 -1.09 0.33 -0.69
CA GLY A 91 -0.02 0.55 0.28
C GLY A 91 1.23 -0.24 -0.08
N THR A 92 2.37 0.40 -0.38
CA THR A 92 3.62 -0.32 -0.70
C THR A 92 4.69 -0.12 0.37
N CYS A 93 5.34 -1.21 0.81
CA CYS A 93 6.34 -1.25 1.88
C CYS A 93 5.89 -0.53 3.17
N GLY A 94 6.28 0.73 3.37
CA GLY A 94 5.82 1.56 4.49
C GLY A 94 4.29 1.69 4.53
N GLY A 95 3.65 1.83 3.38
CA GLY A 95 2.18 1.88 3.29
C GLY A 95 1.52 0.55 3.67
N PHE A 96 2.15 -0.58 3.37
CA PHE A 96 1.69 -1.89 3.84
C PHE A 96 1.77 -1.99 5.36
N GLN A 97 2.88 -1.59 5.95
CA GLN A 97 3.07 -1.60 7.41
C GLN A 97 2.02 -0.74 8.12
N HIS A 98 1.72 0.44 7.58
CA HIS A 98 0.72 1.34 8.15
C HIS A 98 -0.71 0.86 7.90
N ALA A 99 -0.99 0.12 6.82
CA ALA A 99 -2.28 -0.56 6.63
C ALA A 99 -2.53 -1.65 7.67
N VAL A 100 -1.51 -2.44 8.02
CA VAL A 100 -1.61 -3.43 9.11
C VAL A 100 -1.84 -2.72 10.44
N LEU A 101 -1.09 -1.65 10.73
CA LEU A 101 -1.21 -0.92 11.98
C LEU A 101 -2.58 -0.24 12.12
N GLU A 102 -3.11 0.33 11.04
CA GLU A 102 -4.45 0.94 11.00
C GLU A 102 -5.53 -0.11 11.29
N TYR A 103 -5.46 -1.25 10.62
CA TYR A 103 -6.43 -2.33 10.79
C TYR A 103 -6.40 -2.91 12.21
N ALA A 104 -5.20 -3.12 12.77
CA ALA A 104 -5.02 -3.54 14.15
C ALA A 104 -5.74 -2.59 15.13
N ARG A 105 -5.50 -1.28 15.00
CA ARG A 105 -6.03 -0.27 15.93
C ARG A 105 -7.53 -0.06 15.78
N ASN A 106 -8.03 0.03 14.54
CA ASN A 106 -9.39 0.50 14.27
C ASN A 106 -10.39 -0.62 14.00
N VAL A 107 -9.97 -1.74 13.40
CA VAL A 107 -10.87 -2.86 13.11
C VAL A 107 -10.84 -3.90 14.23
N LEU A 108 -9.64 -4.28 14.69
CA LEU A 108 -9.50 -5.24 15.79
C LEU A 108 -9.58 -4.59 17.18
N GLY A 109 -9.62 -3.26 17.25
CA GLY A 109 -9.71 -2.50 18.50
C GLY A 109 -8.45 -2.54 19.36
N TRP A 110 -7.31 -2.90 18.78
CA TRP A 110 -6.02 -2.97 19.49
C TRP A 110 -5.38 -1.59 19.55
N ALA A 111 -5.97 -0.70 20.34
CA ALA A 111 -5.51 0.69 20.48
C ALA A 111 -4.04 0.82 20.91
N ASP A 112 -3.49 -0.19 21.59
CA ASP A 112 -2.09 -0.29 22.03
C ASP A 112 -1.13 -0.87 20.97
N ALA A 113 -1.61 -1.25 19.79
CA ALA A 113 -0.76 -1.76 18.71
C ALA A 113 0.26 -0.70 18.26
N GLN A 114 1.51 -1.10 18.07
CA GLN A 114 2.62 -0.22 17.72
C GLN A 114 3.41 -0.73 16.52
N HIS A 115 4.16 0.18 15.90
CA HIS A 115 5.20 -0.14 14.94
C HIS A 115 6.54 -0.29 15.67
N GLY A 116 7.19 -1.44 15.57
CA GLY A 116 8.43 -1.76 16.31
C GLY A 116 9.61 -0.87 15.94
N GLU A 117 9.62 -0.24 14.77
CA GLU A 117 10.64 0.77 14.42
C GLU A 117 10.53 2.04 15.28
N LEU A 118 9.30 2.40 15.68
CA LEU A 118 9.01 3.62 16.46
C LEU A 118 9.01 3.34 17.96
N VAL A 119 8.49 2.18 18.35
CA VAL A 119 8.39 1.75 19.76
C VAL A 119 8.92 0.32 19.89
N PRO A 120 10.25 0.12 19.93
CA PRO A 120 10.87 -1.20 19.93
C PRO A 120 10.43 -2.13 21.07
N ASP A 121 10.16 -1.55 22.25
CA ASP A 121 9.77 -2.29 23.46
C ASP A 121 8.24 -2.47 23.60
N ALA A 122 7.47 -2.18 22.55
CA ALA A 122 6.02 -2.32 22.60
C ALA A 122 5.60 -3.77 22.77
N LYS A 123 4.78 -4.05 23.79
CA LYS A 123 4.20 -5.37 24.04
C LYS A 123 3.38 -5.90 22.85
N ARG A 124 2.78 -5.00 22.07
CA ARG A 124 2.01 -5.31 20.87
C ARG A 124 2.60 -4.61 19.65
N ALA A 125 3.85 -4.92 19.33
CA ALA A 125 4.47 -4.51 18.07
C ALA A 125 3.91 -5.38 16.94
N VAL A 126 2.89 -4.89 16.22
CA VAL A 126 2.27 -5.63 15.08
C VAL A 126 3.13 -5.58 13.83
N ILE A 127 4.07 -4.63 13.78
CA ILE A 127 5.15 -4.57 12.80
C ILE A 127 6.47 -4.72 13.53
N THR A 128 7.33 -5.63 13.07
CA THR A 128 8.64 -5.93 13.66
C THR A 128 9.73 -6.02 12.60
N PRO A 129 11.02 -5.94 12.98
CA PRO A 129 12.11 -6.20 12.05
C PRO A 129 11.93 -7.57 11.38
N LEU A 130 12.16 -7.63 10.07
CA LEU A 130 12.23 -8.88 9.34
C LEU A 130 13.48 -9.65 9.77
N SER A 131 13.36 -10.96 9.94
CA SER A 131 14.48 -11.85 10.24
C SER A 131 15.58 -11.78 9.17
N CYS A 132 15.20 -11.57 7.92
CA CYS A 132 16.07 -11.26 6.80
C CYS A 132 15.62 -9.94 6.16
N ALA A 133 16.42 -8.89 6.30
CA ALA A 133 16.10 -7.59 5.71
C ALA A 133 16.09 -7.70 4.17
N LEU A 134 14.97 -7.33 3.55
CA LEU A 134 14.78 -7.39 2.10
C LEU A 134 15.22 -6.07 1.46
N VAL A 135 16.49 -5.70 1.64
CA VAL A 135 17.07 -4.46 1.11
C VAL A 135 17.70 -4.74 -0.25
N GLU A 136 17.16 -4.12 -1.32
CA GLU A 136 17.61 -4.35 -2.70
C GLU A 136 17.49 -5.83 -3.14
N ALA A 137 16.62 -6.58 -2.48
CA ALA A 137 16.32 -7.96 -2.81
C ALA A 137 15.26 -8.03 -3.92
N SER A 138 15.20 -9.15 -4.61
CA SER A 138 14.05 -9.54 -5.44
C SER A 138 13.74 -10.99 -5.16
N ASP A 139 12.45 -11.31 -5.02
CA ASP A 139 12.01 -12.65 -4.63
C ASP A 139 10.74 -13.02 -5.39
N THR A 140 10.50 -14.32 -5.51
CA THR A 140 9.26 -14.85 -6.05
C THR A 140 8.17 -14.74 -5.00
N VAL A 141 7.01 -14.23 -5.41
CA VAL A 141 5.80 -14.18 -4.60
C VAL A 141 4.76 -15.09 -5.23
N ARG A 142 4.29 -16.06 -4.45
CA ARG A 142 3.12 -16.87 -4.77
C ARG A 142 1.88 -16.11 -4.34
N LEU A 143 1.04 -15.73 -5.28
CA LEU A 143 -0.23 -15.05 -5.04
C LEU A 143 -1.35 -16.05 -4.78
N GLU A 144 -2.34 -15.63 -3.98
CA GLU A 144 -3.55 -16.40 -3.73
C GLU A 144 -4.52 -16.25 -4.91
N PRO A 145 -5.18 -17.35 -5.36
CA PRO A 145 -6.13 -17.28 -6.46
C PRO A 145 -7.35 -16.42 -6.09
N ASN A 146 -7.99 -15.84 -7.11
CA ASN A 146 -9.21 -15.03 -6.96
C ASN A 146 -9.06 -13.73 -6.13
N THR A 147 -7.83 -13.22 -5.97
CA THR A 147 -7.53 -11.93 -5.35
C THR A 147 -7.38 -10.81 -6.39
N LEU A 148 -7.49 -9.55 -5.96
CA LEU A 148 -7.29 -8.37 -6.83
C LEU A 148 -5.87 -8.35 -7.40
N ILE A 149 -4.86 -8.73 -6.61
CA ILE A 149 -3.47 -8.77 -7.04
C ILE A 149 -3.26 -9.84 -8.11
N THR A 150 -3.82 -11.05 -7.95
CA THR A 150 -3.75 -12.09 -8.98
C THR A 150 -4.43 -11.64 -10.27
N GLN A 151 -5.57 -10.94 -10.17
CA GLN A 151 -6.25 -10.36 -11.34
C GLN A 151 -5.41 -9.27 -12.02
N ALA A 152 -4.73 -8.42 -11.24
CA ALA A 152 -3.88 -7.36 -11.77
C ALA A 152 -2.66 -7.93 -12.52
N TYR A 153 -1.98 -8.92 -11.93
CA TYR A 153 -0.77 -9.52 -12.51
C TYR A 153 -1.08 -10.55 -13.60
N GLY A 154 -2.22 -11.22 -13.55
CA GLY A 154 -2.57 -12.30 -14.49
C GLY A 154 -1.73 -13.57 -14.32
N SER A 155 -1.03 -13.71 -13.19
CA SER A 155 -0.19 -14.87 -12.84
C SER A 155 -0.30 -15.16 -11.34
N LEU A 156 -0.10 -16.41 -10.95
CA LEU A 156 0.02 -16.80 -9.53
C LEU A 156 1.46 -16.70 -9.02
N ASP A 157 2.46 -16.74 -9.90
CA ASP A 157 3.85 -16.57 -9.53
C ASP A 157 4.36 -15.27 -10.16
N ILE A 158 4.79 -14.35 -9.30
CA ILE A 158 5.33 -13.05 -9.71
C ILE A 158 6.73 -12.87 -9.14
N HIS A 159 7.52 -11.97 -9.72
CA HIS A 159 8.86 -11.66 -9.23
C HIS A 159 8.97 -10.16 -8.98
N GLU A 160 9.22 -9.78 -7.73
CA GLU A 160 9.11 -8.39 -7.30
C GLU A 160 10.28 -7.94 -6.44
N GLY A 161 10.55 -6.63 -6.49
CA GLY A 161 11.64 -5.99 -5.78
C GLY A 161 11.26 -5.47 -4.40
N TYR A 162 12.18 -5.56 -3.45
CA TYR A 162 11.99 -5.13 -2.07
C TYR A 162 13.00 -4.09 -1.64
N ARG A 163 12.59 -3.25 -0.68
CA ARG A 163 13.47 -2.40 0.11
C ARG A 163 12.84 -2.13 1.48
N CYS A 164 12.65 -3.20 2.25
CA CYS A 164 11.98 -3.14 3.55
C CYS A 164 12.75 -3.93 4.60
N SER A 165 12.88 -3.36 5.79
CA SER A 165 13.51 -4.00 6.96
C SER A 165 12.50 -4.44 8.00
N PHE A 166 11.22 -4.06 7.83
CA PHE A 166 10.12 -4.33 8.76
C PHE A 166 8.93 -4.95 8.01
N GLY A 167 8.19 -5.81 8.69
CA GLY A 167 6.98 -6.44 8.18
C GLY A 167 6.06 -6.89 9.30
N ILE A 168 4.99 -7.61 8.95
CA ILE A 168 4.03 -8.11 9.94
C ILE A 168 4.75 -9.01 10.97
N ASN A 169 4.43 -8.80 12.24
CA ASN A 169 4.94 -9.66 13.31
C ASN A 169 4.20 -11.02 13.24
N PRO A 170 4.93 -12.15 13.07
CA PRO A 170 4.32 -13.47 12.99
C PRO A 170 3.43 -13.83 14.19
N GLU A 171 3.72 -13.30 15.38
CA GLU A 171 2.91 -13.53 16.58
C GLU A 171 1.46 -13.03 16.42
N PHE A 172 1.28 -11.91 15.71
CA PHE A 172 -0.03 -11.28 15.52
C PHE A 172 -0.64 -11.58 14.14
N ALA A 173 0.12 -12.18 13.23
CA ALA A 173 -0.29 -12.38 11.83
C ALA A 173 -1.60 -13.15 11.70
N HIS A 174 -1.79 -14.24 12.46
CA HIS A 174 -3.03 -15.01 12.42
C HIS A 174 -4.24 -14.13 12.75
N ALA A 175 -4.21 -13.42 13.88
CA ALA A 175 -5.34 -12.59 14.31
C ALA A 175 -5.57 -11.36 13.41
N LEU A 176 -4.54 -10.85 12.74
CA LEU A 176 -4.66 -9.80 11.72
C LEU A 176 -5.34 -10.29 10.44
N LEU A 177 -5.16 -11.58 10.11
CA LEU A 177 -5.56 -12.17 8.83
C LEU A 177 -6.78 -13.11 8.90
N ASP A 178 -7.38 -13.27 10.08
CA ASP A 178 -8.55 -14.15 10.32
C ASP A 178 -9.89 -13.45 10.01
N GLY A 179 -9.84 -12.17 9.60
CA GLY A 179 -11.01 -11.33 9.34
C GLY A 179 -11.19 -10.95 7.87
N GLU A 180 -11.64 -9.71 7.62
CA GLU A 180 -11.81 -9.20 6.26
C GLU A 180 -10.46 -8.88 5.58
N MET A 181 -9.43 -8.56 6.35
CA MET A 181 -8.07 -8.45 5.82
C MET A 181 -7.52 -9.86 5.61
N ILE A 182 -7.27 -10.22 4.35
CA ILE A 182 -6.83 -11.56 3.96
C ILE A 182 -5.41 -11.53 3.38
N PRO A 183 -4.66 -12.64 3.51
CA PRO A 183 -3.41 -12.77 2.78
C PRO A 183 -3.69 -12.91 1.29
N SER A 184 -2.90 -12.24 0.45
CA SER A 184 -3.00 -12.32 -1.01
C SER A 184 -1.70 -12.71 -1.70
N GLY A 185 -0.60 -12.82 -0.95
CA GLY A 185 0.63 -13.41 -1.47
C GLY A 185 1.69 -13.69 -0.41
N HIS A 186 2.51 -14.70 -0.67
CA HIS A 186 3.53 -15.24 0.23
C HIS A 186 4.85 -15.51 -0.51
N ASN A 187 5.97 -15.54 0.20
CA ASN A 187 7.22 -16.08 -0.35
C ASN A 187 7.26 -17.62 -0.25
N ALA A 188 8.35 -18.23 -0.71
CA ALA A 188 8.56 -19.67 -0.64
C ALA A 188 8.58 -20.25 0.79
N ALA A 189 8.88 -19.42 1.80
CA ALA A 189 8.85 -19.80 3.22
C ALA A 189 7.45 -19.66 3.86
N GLY A 190 6.44 -19.21 3.09
CA GLY A 190 5.08 -18.96 3.59
C GLY A 190 4.93 -17.64 4.34
N GLU A 191 5.93 -16.77 4.31
CA GLU A 191 5.87 -15.45 4.94
C GLU A 191 5.04 -14.48 4.08
N LEU A 192 4.19 -13.69 4.74
CA LEU A 192 3.30 -12.74 4.07
C LEU A 192 4.09 -11.70 3.25
N ARG A 193 3.61 -11.44 2.03
CA ARG A 193 4.17 -10.44 1.10
C ARG A 193 3.11 -9.49 0.55
N ALA A 194 1.86 -9.89 0.52
CA ALA A 194 0.74 -9.04 0.14
C ALA A 194 -0.53 -9.41 0.93
N MET A 195 -1.38 -8.41 1.14
CA MET A 195 -2.70 -8.57 1.75
C MET A 195 -3.72 -7.67 1.07
N GLU A 196 -4.98 -8.03 1.20
CA GLU A 196 -6.11 -7.29 0.64
C GLU A 196 -7.26 -7.22 1.65
N LEU A 197 -8.13 -6.23 1.51
CA LEU A 197 -9.36 -6.15 2.30
C LEU A 197 -10.54 -6.66 1.48
N LEU A 198 -11.17 -7.74 1.95
CA LEU A 198 -12.42 -8.25 1.41
C LEU A 198 -13.51 -7.16 1.45
N ASN A 199 -14.46 -7.27 0.52
CA ASN A 199 -15.62 -6.36 0.41
C ASN A 199 -15.28 -4.88 0.12
N HIS A 200 -14.00 -4.52 -0.05
CA HIS A 200 -13.56 -3.19 -0.48
C HIS A 200 -13.36 -3.15 -2.00
N PRO A 201 -13.74 -2.07 -2.72
CA PRO A 201 -13.63 -2.04 -4.19
C PRO A 201 -12.19 -2.23 -4.69
N PHE A 202 -11.23 -1.65 -3.99
CA PHE A 202 -9.81 -1.91 -4.19
C PHE A 202 -9.02 -1.52 -2.94
N PHE A 203 -8.53 -2.47 -2.17
CA PHE A 203 -7.62 -2.20 -1.04
C PHE A 203 -6.54 -3.27 -1.07
N VAL A 204 -5.37 -2.89 -1.60
CA VAL A 204 -4.24 -3.79 -1.78
C VAL A 204 -3.05 -3.22 -1.02
N ALA A 205 -2.34 -4.05 -0.27
CA ALA A 205 -1.13 -3.66 0.40
C ALA A 205 -0.04 -4.70 0.16
N THR A 206 1.15 -4.27 -0.26
CA THR A 206 2.28 -5.13 -0.61
C THR A 206 3.52 -4.73 0.16
N LEU A 207 4.28 -5.71 0.64
CA LEU A 207 5.59 -5.48 1.21
C LEU A 207 6.61 -5.11 0.12
N PHE A 208 6.49 -5.70 -1.08
CA PHE A 208 7.31 -5.33 -2.23
C PHE A 208 6.89 -3.98 -2.84
N GLN A 209 7.75 -3.45 -3.71
CA GLN A 209 7.67 -2.13 -4.33
C GLN A 209 7.54 -2.24 -5.86
N PRO A 210 6.35 -2.58 -6.38
CA PRO A 210 6.14 -2.78 -7.82
C PRO A 210 6.40 -1.51 -8.64
N GLU A 211 6.28 -0.32 -8.04
CA GLU A 211 6.58 0.97 -8.65
C GLU A 211 7.96 1.03 -9.29
N ARG A 212 8.96 0.33 -8.72
CA ARG A 212 10.36 0.41 -9.17
C ARG A 212 10.56 -0.12 -10.58
N ALA A 213 9.67 -1.01 -11.04
CA ALA A 213 9.68 -1.52 -12.41
C ALA A 213 9.45 -0.40 -13.45
N ALA A 214 8.76 0.68 -13.08
CA ALA A 214 8.48 1.80 -13.97
C ALA A 214 9.76 2.50 -14.46
N LEU A 215 10.79 2.59 -13.61
CA LEU A 215 12.10 3.13 -13.98
C LEU A 215 12.85 2.26 -14.99
N LYS A 216 12.45 0.99 -15.16
CA LYS A 216 12.95 0.08 -16.19
C LYS A 216 12.05 0.05 -17.44
N GLY A 217 11.06 0.93 -17.53
CA GLY A 217 10.10 0.99 -18.63
C GLY A 217 8.99 -0.05 -18.57
N THR A 218 8.83 -0.75 -17.45
CA THR A 218 7.74 -1.72 -17.25
C THR A 218 6.63 -1.10 -16.42
N THR A 219 5.41 -1.05 -16.97
CA THR A 219 4.25 -0.50 -16.25
C THR A 219 3.82 -1.42 -15.11
N PRO A 220 3.81 -0.95 -13.85
CA PRO A 220 3.43 -1.78 -12.72
C PRO A 220 1.95 -2.18 -12.78
N PRO A 221 1.59 -3.48 -12.73
CA PRO A 221 0.20 -3.92 -12.84
C PRO A 221 -0.71 -3.33 -11.77
N LEU A 222 -0.22 -3.17 -10.53
CA LEU A 222 -0.99 -2.56 -9.44
C LEU A 222 -1.28 -1.07 -9.65
N ALA A 223 -0.42 -0.32 -10.37
CA ALA A 223 -0.72 1.07 -10.72
C ALA A 223 -1.88 1.15 -11.72
N ILE A 224 -1.93 0.23 -12.69
CA ILE A 224 -3.06 0.11 -13.63
C ILE A 224 -4.34 -0.28 -12.86
N ALA A 225 -4.25 -1.27 -11.97
CA ALA A 225 -5.40 -1.74 -11.20
C ALA A 225 -5.98 -0.64 -10.29
N LEU A 226 -5.12 0.11 -9.60
CA LEU A 226 -5.53 1.26 -8.79
C LEU A 226 -6.30 2.30 -9.63
N LEU A 227 -5.74 2.73 -10.76
CA LEU A 227 -6.40 3.74 -11.61
C LEU A 227 -7.71 3.26 -12.23
N LYS A 228 -7.80 1.97 -12.60
CA LYS A 228 -9.07 1.36 -13.03
C LYS A 228 -10.12 1.45 -11.92
N ALA A 229 -9.76 1.08 -10.69
CA ALA A 229 -10.65 1.15 -9.54
C ALA A 229 -11.08 2.59 -9.23
N CYS A 230 -10.17 3.57 -9.31
CA CYS A 230 -10.51 4.99 -9.14
C CYS A 230 -11.54 5.45 -10.17
N ARG A 231 -11.37 5.07 -11.44
CA ARG A 231 -12.32 5.39 -12.51
C ARG A 231 -13.69 4.78 -12.26
N GLU A 232 -13.73 3.52 -11.84
CA GLU A 232 -14.99 2.81 -11.56
C GLU A 232 -15.72 3.38 -10.34
N ALA A 233 -15.00 3.82 -9.31
CA ALA A 233 -15.58 4.48 -8.14
C ALA A 233 -16.04 5.92 -8.39
N SER A 234 -15.56 6.55 -9.47
CA SER A 234 -15.89 7.93 -9.86
C SER A 234 -16.99 8.02 -10.93
N ALA A 235 -17.40 6.88 -11.48
CA ALA A 235 -18.43 6.74 -12.52
C ALA A 235 -19.83 6.62 -11.89
#